data_AF-A0A0F9CHW5-F1
#
_entry.id   AF-A0A0F9CHW5-F1
#
_cell.length_a   1.000
_cell.length_b   1.000
_cell.length_c   1.000
_cell.angle_alpha   90.00
_cell.angle_beta   90.00
_cell.angle_gamma   90.00
#
_symmetry.space_group_name_H-M   'P 1'
#
loop_
_entity.id
_entity.type
_entity.pdbx_description
1 polymer ?
#
loop_
_entity_poly.entity_id
_entity_poly.type
_entity_poly.pdbx_seq_one_letter_code
_entity_poly.pdbx_strand_id
1 'polypeptide(L)' 'MKIVCAWCDKKMGEKESLTCKDTTWSICPDCVAKVRTSTEVTKEEKEELCQVWAKL' A
#
# COMPACT_ATOMS: atom_id res chain seq x y z
N MET A 1 -18.04 -8.52 9.61
CA MET A 1 -17.31 -8.07 8.41
C MET A 1 -15.85 -8.51 8.48
N LYS A 2 -15.36 -9.26 7.49
CA LYS A 2 -13.98 -9.72 7.38
C LYS A 2 -13.07 -8.61 6.85
N ILE A 3 -11.87 -8.48 7.39
CA ILE A 3 -10.84 -7.58 6.88
C ILE A 3 -9.82 -8.42 6.12
N VAL A 4 -9.69 -8.18 4.82
CA VAL A 4 -8.85 -8.95 3.91
C VAL A 4 -7.82 -8.02 3.24
N CYS A 5 -6.60 -8.52 3.05
CA CYS A 5 -5.58 -7.80 2.32
C CYS A 5 -5.92 -7.75 0.83
N ALA A 6 -6.00 -6.57 0.23
CA ALA A 6 -6.29 -6.38 -1.20
C ALA A 6 -5.17 -6.86 -2.14
N TRP A 7 -3.98 -7.11 -1.60
CA TRP A 7 -2.81 -7.48 -2.40
C TRP A 7 -2.51 -8.98 -2.34
N CYS A 8 -2.66 -9.60 -1.18
CA CYS A 8 -2.26 -10.99 -0.94
C CYS A 8 -3.37 -11.87 -0.35
N ASP A 9 -4.60 -11.36 -0.31
CA ASP A 9 -5.80 -12.04 0.22
C ASP A 9 -5.69 -12.53 1.68
N LYS A 10 -4.65 -12.11 2.40
CA LYS A 10 -4.42 -12.45 3.81
C LYS A 10 -5.55 -11.92 4.67
N LYS A 11 -6.18 -12.80 5.46
CA LYS A 11 -7.14 -12.40 6.51
C LYS A 11 -6.40 -11.62 7.59
N MET A 12 -6.82 -10.39 7.82
CA MET A 12 -6.22 -9.46 8.79
C MET A 12 -7.03 -9.33 10.07
N GLY A 13 -8.31 -9.70 10.04
CA GLY A 13 -9.17 -9.65 11.22
C GLY A 13 -10.64 -9.69 10.87
N GLU A 14 -11.47 -9.47 11.87
CA GLU A 14 -12.92 -9.37 11.77
C GLU A 14 -13.39 -8.20 12.63
N LYS A 15 -14.41 -7.49 12.17
CA LYS A 15 -15.10 -6.45 12.93
C LYS A 15 -16.61 -6.56 12.75
N GLU A 16 -17.37 -6.02 13.70
CA GLU A 16 -18.82 -5.96 13.58
C GLU A 16 -19.23 -5.22 12.31
N SER A 17 -20.22 -5.78 11.60
CA SER A 17 -20.70 -5.23 10.35
C SER A 17 -21.63 -4.06 10.64
N LEU A 18 -21.22 -2.83 10.32
CA LEU A 18 -22.12 -1.65 10.35
C LEU A 18 -23.00 -1.55 9.10
N THR A 19 -22.83 -2.44 8.12
CA THR A 19 -23.52 -2.44 6.82
C THR A 19 -23.74 -3.88 6.36
N CYS A 20 -24.56 -4.08 5.31
CA CYS A 20 -24.78 -5.39 4.68
C CYS A 20 -23.55 -5.98 3.95
N LYS A 21 -22.38 -5.32 3.99
CA LYS A 21 -21.16 -5.85 3.38
C LYS A 21 -20.42 -6.74 4.37
N ASP A 22 -20.14 -7.96 3.92
CA ASP A 22 -19.47 -8.97 4.75
C ASP A 22 -17.94 -8.90 4.70
N THR A 23 -17.37 -8.14 3.76
CA THR A 23 -15.92 -8.03 3.57
C THR A 23 -15.48 -6.59 3.30
N THR A 24 -14.37 -6.19 3.93
CA THR A 24 -13.62 -4.96 3.65
C THR A 24 -12.20 -5.28 3.25
N TRP A 25 -11.68 -4.49 2.32
CA TRP A 25 -10.36 -4.64 1.74
C TRP A 25 -9.44 -3.51 2.22
N SER A 26 -8.23 -3.85 2.66
CA SER A 26 -7.16 -2.92 3.04
C SER A 26 -5.80 -3.53 2.68
N ILE A 27 -4.66 -2.84 2.82
CA ILE A 27 -3.33 -3.42 2.55
C ILE A 27 -2.68 -3.84 3.88
N CYS A 28 -2.16 -5.07 3.96
CA CYS A 28 -1.49 -5.56 5.16
C CYS A 28 -0.12 -4.89 5.39
N PRO A 29 0.37 -4.84 6.63
CA PRO A 29 1.68 -4.26 6.94
C PRO A 29 2.83 -4.86 6.12
N ASP A 30 2.79 -6.18 5.86
CA ASP A 30 3.80 -6.88 5.07
C ASP A 30 3.85 -6.37 3.62
N CYS A 31 2.69 -6.17 3.00
CA CYS A 31 2.58 -5.64 1.64
C CYS A 31 2.96 -4.15 1.60
N VAL A 32 2.59 -3.36 2.61
CA VAL A 32 3.03 -1.96 2.73
C VAL A 32 4.56 -1.88 2.82
N ALA A 33 5.19 -2.72 3.64
CA ALA A 33 6.64 -2.77 3.78
C ALA A 33 7.31 -3.13 2.45
N LYS A 34 6.85 -4.17 1.75
CA LYS A 34 7.39 -4.58 0.45
C LYS A 34 7.31 -3.48 -0.60
N VAL A 35 6.17 -2.78 -0.67
CA VAL A 35 6.01 -1.68 -1.61
C VAL A 35 6.96 -0.55 -1.26
N ARG A 36 7.05 -0.16 0.02
CA ARG A 36 7.96 0.89 0.48
C ARG A 36 9.41 0.57 0.16
N THR A 37 9.90 -0.63 0.50
CA THR A 37 11.28 -1.04 0.17
C THR A 37 11.55 -1.09 -1.33
N SER A 38 10.52 -1.36 -2.15
CA SER A 38 10.66 -1.38 -3.62
C SER A 38 10.50 0.01 -4.26
N THR A 39 10.06 1.02 -3.49
CA THR A 39 9.78 2.39 -3.96
C THR A 39 10.60 3.44 -3.21
N GLU A 40 11.55 3.02 -2.37
CA GLU A 40 12.56 3.91 -1.80
C GLU A 40 13.48 4.39 -2.92
N VAL A 41 13.06 5.50 -3.53
CA VAL A 41 13.87 6.30 -4.42
C VAL A 41 15.10 6.73 -3.63
N THR A 42 16.26 6.29 -4.09
CA THR A 42 17.54 6.72 -3.51
C THR A 42 17.68 8.24 -3.60
N LYS A 43 18.55 8.82 -2.78
CA LYS A 43 18.82 10.28 -2.85
C LYS A 43 19.26 10.69 -4.26
N GLU A 44 19.99 9.82 -4.94
CA GLU A 44 20.49 9.99 -6.30
C GLU A 44 19.35 10.01 -7.32
N GLU A 45 18.46 9.00 -7.30
CA GLU A 45 17.29 8.95 -8.19
C GLU A 45 16.33 10.13 -7.95
N LYS A 46 16.22 10.63 -6.71
CA LYS A 46 15.42 11.81 -6.39
C LYS A 46 16.03 13.08 -6.99
N GLU A 47 17.35 13.20 -6.97
CA GLU A 47 18.07 14.34 -7.56
C GLU A 47 17.96 14.33 -9.08
N GLU A 48 18.06 13.16 -9.72
CA GLU A 48 17.84 13.00 -11.16
C GLU A 48 16.42 13.37 -11.59
N LEU A 49 15.39 12.90 -10.87
CA LEU A 49 13.99 13.26 -11.14
C LEU A 49 13.75 14.77 -11.00
N CYS A 50 14.33 15.41 -9.98
CA CYS A 50 14.28 16.87 -9.81
C CYS A 50 14.92 17.60 -11.00
N GLN A 51 16.06 17.13 -11.51
CA GLN A 51 16.73 17.74 -12.66
C GLN A 51 15.96 17.57 -13.97
N VAL A 52 15.27 16.44 -14.16
CA VAL A 52 14.41 16.21 -15.33
C VAL A 52 13.20 17.14 -15.31
N TRP A 53 12.52 17.27 -14.18
CA TRP A 53 11.35 18.15 -14.06
C TRP A 53 11.71 19.65 -14.10
N ALA A 54 12.91 20.04 -13.69
CA ALA A 54 13.39 21.42 -13.82
C ALA A 54 13.70 21.83 -15.28
N LYS A 55 13.73 20.89 -16.23
CA LYS A 55 14.01 21.11 -17.66
C LYS A 55 12.75 21.00 -18.55
N LEU A 56 11.59 20.70 -17.98
CA LEU A 56 10.27 20.65 -18.63
C LEU A 56 9.55 22.00 -18.50
#